data_AF-A0A839H3G3-F1
#
_entry.id   AF-A0A839H3G3-F1
#
_cell.length_a   1.000
_cell.length_b   1.000
_cell.length_c   1.000
_cell.angle_alpha   90.00
_cell.angle_beta   90.00
_cell.angle_gamma   90.00
#
_symmetry.space_group_name_H-M   'P 1'
#
loop_
_entity.id
_entity.type
_entity.pdbx_description
1 polymer ?
#
loop_
_entity_poly.entity_id
_entity_poly.type
_entity_poly.pdbx_seq_one_letter_code
_entity_poly.pdbx_strand_id
1 'polypeptide(L)'
;MNDFIQAIEDAKQTSKIAQHYIKEEGNLPPWIAAEIISFGSMVNWYSALSINEKKEVVNFFLQKMSTQGLVKTDDKLQFCKICLEQVYRFRNLSAHGNRTFKLQLSETDTQKIRFLDEFSISFLYKAGNEIELPRNGLFSIIVSIIVLLDDQYLISNMIDELESIANTYGNKNLFNGKSIYNLFDVDENFISRLKEFMNLKFSPKNNN
;
A
#
# COMPACT_ATOMS: atom_id res chain seq x y z
N MET A 1 -14.59 -18.78 -14.59
CA MET A 1 -13.21 -18.75 -15.11
C MET A 1 -12.49 -17.68 -14.31
N ASN A 2 -11.31 -17.93 -13.73
CA ASN A 2 -10.62 -16.96 -12.87
C ASN A 2 -10.45 -15.63 -13.62
N ASP A 3 -10.94 -14.51 -13.09
CA ASP A 3 -10.87 -13.18 -13.72
C ASP A 3 -9.44 -12.79 -14.15
N PHE A 4 -8.44 -13.30 -13.42
CA PHE A 4 -7.03 -13.16 -13.78
C PHE A 4 -6.67 -13.89 -15.09
N ILE A 5 -7.10 -15.14 -15.27
CA ILE A 5 -6.80 -15.92 -16.48
C ILE A 5 -7.39 -15.23 -17.70
N GLN A 6 -8.63 -14.73 -17.58
CA GLN A 6 -9.26 -13.95 -18.65
C GLN A 6 -8.45 -12.68 -18.95
N ALA A 7 -8.05 -11.93 -17.93
CA ALA A 7 -7.24 -10.72 -18.11
C ALA A 7 -5.91 -11.02 -18.82
N ILE A 8 -5.28 -12.16 -18.56
CA ILE A 8 -4.07 -12.60 -19.26
C ILE A 8 -4.37 -12.94 -20.72
N GLU A 9 -5.41 -13.72 -21.00
CA GLU A 9 -5.79 -14.07 -22.38
C GLU A 9 -6.15 -12.83 -23.20
N ASP A 10 -6.87 -11.86 -22.61
CA ASP A 10 -7.18 -10.59 -23.25
C ASP A 10 -5.90 -9.77 -23.51
N ALA A 11 -4.97 -9.74 -22.55
CA ALA A 11 -3.72 -8.99 -22.68
C ALA A 11 -2.80 -9.57 -23.77
N LYS A 12 -2.78 -10.91 -23.95
CA LYS A 12 -2.06 -11.56 -25.06
C LYS A 12 -2.56 -11.08 -26.43
N GLN A 13 -3.84 -10.76 -26.55
CA GLN A 13 -4.45 -10.31 -27.80
C GLN A 13 -4.34 -8.81 -28.03
N THR A 14 -4.33 -8.01 -26.96
CA THR A 14 -4.46 -6.55 -27.04
C THR A 14 -3.14 -5.81 -26.83
N SER A 15 -2.17 -6.38 -26.10
CA SER A 15 -0.88 -5.74 -25.82
C SER A 15 0.17 -6.09 -26.86
N LYS A 16 0.72 -5.08 -27.53
CA LYS A 16 1.85 -5.24 -28.46
C LYS A 16 3.10 -5.82 -27.79
N ILE A 17 3.31 -5.50 -26.50
CA ILE A 17 4.44 -6.02 -25.72
C ILE A 17 4.25 -7.53 -25.52
N ALA A 18 3.04 -7.95 -25.11
CA ALA A 18 2.74 -9.37 -24.93
C ALA A 18 2.89 -10.15 -26.24
N GLN A 19 2.38 -9.61 -27.35
CA GLN A 19 2.51 -10.22 -28.67
C GLN A 19 3.97 -10.36 -29.11
N HIS A 20 4.83 -9.38 -28.81
CA HIS A 20 6.25 -9.44 -29.10
C HIS A 20 6.91 -10.62 -28.38
N TYR A 21 6.74 -10.73 -27.06
CA TYR A 21 7.33 -11.82 -26.28
C TYR A 21 6.82 -13.20 -26.70
N ILE A 22 5.52 -13.33 -26.96
CA ILE A 22 4.95 -14.61 -27.43
C ILE A 22 5.51 -15.00 -28.79
N LYS A 23 5.71 -14.03 -29.70
CA LYS A 23 6.23 -14.30 -31.03
C LYS A 23 7.72 -14.66 -31.01
N GLU A 24 8.53 -13.94 -30.24
CA GLU A 24 9.99 -14.08 -30.25
C GLU A 24 10.47 -15.17 -29.26
N GLU A 25 9.82 -15.34 -28.11
CA GLU A 25 10.22 -16.26 -27.03
C GLU A 25 9.27 -17.45 -26.85
N GLY A 26 8.12 -17.46 -27.53
CA GLY A 26 7.15 -18.56 -27.47
C GLY A 26 6.30 -18.61 -26.19
N ASN A 27 6.48 -17.66 -25.26
CA ASN A 27 5.69 -17.54 -24.03
C ASN A 27 5.50 -16.08 -23.61
N LEU A 28 4.67 -15.85 -22.59
CA LEU A 28 4.52 -14.55 -21.94
C LEU A 28 5.19 -14.62 -20.56
N PRO A 29 6.32 -13.93 -20.34
CA PRO A 29 6.98 -13.95 -19.05
C PRO A 29 6.10 -13.35 -17.92
N PRO A 30 6.14 -13.90 -16.69
CA PRO A 30 5.31 -13.41 -15.59
C PRO A 30 5.49 -11.93 -15.22
N TRP A 31 6.70 -11.37 -15.37
CA TRP A 31 6.95 -9.95 -15.11
C TRP A 31 6.30 -9.04 -16.17
N ILE A 32 6.32 -9.44 -17.43
CA ILE A 32 5.58 -8.75 -18.51
C ILE A 32 4.07 -8.87 -18.29
N ALA A 33 3.60 -10.05 -17.90
CA ALA A 33 2.20 -10.27 -17.56
C ALA A 33 1.73 -9.33 -16.43
N ALA A 34 2.56 -9.11 -15.41
CA ALA A 34 2.27 -8.17 -14.35
C ALA A 34 2.18 -6.71 -14.85
N GLU A 35 2.97 -6.31 -15.83
CA GLU A 35 2.96 -4.93 -16.36
C GLU A 35 1.72 -4.59 -17.20
N ILE A 36 1.14 -5.59 -17.87
CA ILE A 36 0.08 -5.37 -18.88
C ILE A 36 -1.34 -5.56 -18.31
N ILE A 37 -1.48 -6.18 -17.14
CA ILE A 37 -2.78 -6.38 -16.50
C ILE A 37 -3.11 -5.26 -15.51
N SER A 38 -4.40 -5.09 -15.23
CA SER A 38 -4.82 -4.10 -14.23
C SER A 38 -4.37 -4.51 -12.82
N PHE A 39 -4.22 -3.53 -11.91
CA PHE A 39 -3.96 -3.81 -10.50
C PHE A 39 -5.04 -4.70 -9.86
N GLY A 40 -6.31 -4.56 -10.26
CA GLY A 40 -7.38 -5.46 -9.81
C GLY A 40 -7.16 -6.91 -10.23
N SER A 41 -6.68 -7.13 -11.46
CA SER A 41 -6.29 -8.45 -11.95
C SER A 41 -5.11 -9.01 -11.15
N MET A 42 -4.15 -8.18 -10.72
CA MET A 42 -3.06 -8.61 -9.83
C MET A 42 -3.54 -9.01 -8.44
N VAL A 43 -4.49 -8.27 -7.86
CA VAL A 43 -5.10 -8.61 -6.55
C VAL A 43 -5.85 -9.95 -6.64
N ASN A 44 -6.55 -10.19 -7.75
CA ASN A 44 -7.19 -11.47 -8.03
C ASN A 44 -6.16 -12.59 -8.23
N TRP A 45 -5.04 -12.31 -8.89
CA TRP A 45 -3.93 -13.25 -9.02
C TRP A 45 -3.37 -13.67 -7.66
N TYR A 46 -3.04 -12.70 -6.80
CA TYR A 46 -2.62 -12.96 -5.42
C TYR A 46 -3.64 -13.82 -4.66
N SER A 47 -4.94 -13.53 -4.82
CA SER A 47 -6.01 -14.29 -4.17
C SER A 47 -6.08 -15.74 -4.64
N ALA A 48 -5.73 -16.01 -5.89
CA ALA A 48 -5.70 -17.35 -6.49
C ALA A 48 -4.44 -18.17 -6.14
N LEU A 49 -3.38 -17.54 -5.64
CA LEU A 49 -2.16 -18.25 -5.22
C LEU A 49 -2.45 -19.28 -4.11
N SER A 50 -1.67 -20.36 -4.12
CA SER A 50 -1.62 -21.32 -3.02
C SER A 50 -1.13 -20.67 -1.73
N ILE A 51 -1.38 -21.32 -0.60
CA ILE A 51 -0.98 -20.79 0.70
C ILE A 51 0.55 -20.63 0.82
N ASN A 52 1.35 -21.48 0.17
CA ASN A 52 2.80 -21.39 0.22
C ASN A 52 3.30 -20.21 -0.61
N GLU A 53 2.79 -20.03 -1.83
CA GLU A 53 3.12 -18.88 -2.68
C GLU A 53 2.70 -17.55 -2.02
N LYS A 54 1.53 -17.51 -1.37
CA LYS A 54 1.11 -16.32 -0.60
C LYS A 54 2.10 -15.98 0.51
N LYS A 55 2.61 -16.99 1.22
CA LYS A 55 3.61 -16.77 2.27
C LYS A 55 4.90 -16.19 1.70
N GLU A 56 5.36 -16.66 0.55
CA GLU A 56 6.55 -16.12 -0.12
C GLU A 56 6.37 -14.65 -0.48
N VAL A 57 5.28 -14.30 -1.15
CA VAL A 57 4.95 -12.90 -1.51
C VAL A 57 4.86 -12.01 -0.27
N VAL A 58 4.15 -12.46 0.77
CA VAL A 58 3.97 -11.68 2.00
C VAL A 58 5.29 -11.51 2.75
N ASN A 59 6.13 -12.55 2.80
CA ASN A 59 7.44 -12.46 3.42
C ASN A 59 8.34 -11.48 2.66
N PHE A 60 8.28 -11.44 1.32
CA PHE A 60 9.04 -10.47 0.54
C PHE A 60 8.76 -9.01 0.95
N PHE A 61 7.49 -8.64 1.13
CA PHE A 61 7.13 -7.27 1.55
C PHE A 61 7.40 -6.96 3.02
N LEU A 62 7.23 -7.95 3.90
CA LEU A 62 7.26 -7.74 5.35
C LEU A 62 8.62 -8.10 6.01
N GLN A 63 9.55 -8.74 5.30
CA GLN A 63 10.84 -9.21 5.86
C GLN A 63 11.68 -8.10 6.49
N LYS A 64 11.64 -6.89 5.90
CA LYS A 64 12.42 -5.74 6.37
C LYS A 64 11.74 -4.99 7.51
N MET A 65 10.43 -5.18 7.72
CA MET A 65 9.73 -4.51 8.80
C MET A 65 10.27 -4.90 10.18
N SER A 66 10.28 -3.92 11.07
CA SER A 66 10.53 -4.12 12.50
C SER A 66 9.37 -4.92 13.10
N THR A 67 9.65 -5.78 14.08
CA THR A 67 8.63 -6.56 14.77
C THR A 67 8.91 -6.61 16.26
N GLN A 68 7.85 -6.64 17.09
CA GLN A 68 8.01 -6.79 18.54
C GLN A 68 8.35 -8.22 18.98
N GLY A 69 8.38 -9.15 18.03
CA GLY A 69 8.66 -10.56 18.24
C GLY A 69 8.37 -11.40 17.00
N LEU A 70 8.11 -12.69 17.20
CA LEU A 70 7.71 -13.60 16.14
C LEU A 70 6.23 -13.34 15.76
N VAL A 71 6.02 -12.66 14.63
CA VAL A 71 4.68 -12.44 14.07
C VAL A 71 4.16 -13.73 13.44
N LYS A 72 2.93 -14.14 13.78
CA LYS A 72 2.32 -15.36 13.24
C LYS A 72 2.07 -15.21 11.74
N THR A 73 2.25 -16.30 11.01
CA THR A 73 2.07 -16.30 9.56
C THR A 73 0.67 -15.85 9.12
N ASP A 74 -0.37 -16.27 9.84
CA ASP A 74 -1.75 -15.86 9.53
C ASP A 74 -1.96 -14.35 9.71
N ASP A 75 -1.31 -13.75 10.70
CA ASP A 75 -1.36 -12.31 10.95
C ASP A 75 -0.64 -11.55 9.83
N LYS A 76 0.52 -12.03 9.38
CA LYS A 76 1.23 -11.48 8.20
C LYS A 76 0.35 -11.52 6.95
N LEU A 77 -0.27 -12.68 6.68
CA LEU A 77 -1.15 -12.89 5.52
C LEU A 77 -2.36 -11.96 5.57
N GLN A 78 -3.00 -11.83 6.74
CA GLN A 78 -4.16 -10.97 6.91
C GLN A 78 -3.78 -9.48 6.80
N PHE A 79 -2.67 -9.06 7.39
CA PHE A 79 -2.21 -7.69 7.31
C PHE A 79 -1.86 -7.27 5.88
N CYS A 80 -1.11 -8.11 5.15
CA CYS A 80 -0.81 -7.85 3.74
C CYS A 80 -2.07 -7.82 2.88
N LYS A 81 -3.03 -8.72 3.12
CA LYS A 81 -4.34 -8.68 2.44
C LYS A 81 -5.05 -7.34 2.66
N ILE A 82 -5.10 -6.86 3.91
CA ILE A 82 -5.71 -5.56 4.21
C ILE A 82 -5.00 -4.44 3.44
N CYS A 83 -3.67 -4.42 3.42
CA CYS A 83 -2.91 -3.41 2.67
C CYS A 83 -3.23 -3.43 1.17
N LEU A 84 -3.28 -4.63 0.56
CA LEU A 84 -3.63 -4.80 -0.86
C LEU A 84 -5.05 -4.31 -1.16
N GLU A 85 -6.02 -4.67 -0.32
CA GLU A 85 -7.42 -4.24 -0.47
C GLU A 85 -7.55 -2.72 -0.34
N GLN A 86 -6.87 -2.08 0.62
CA GLN A 86 -6.89 -0.63 0.75
C GLN A 86 -6.43 0.08 -0.53
N VAL A 87 -5.30 -0.36 -1.10
CA VAL A 87 -4.78 0.20 -2.36
C VAL A 87 -5.72 -0.07 -3.53
N TYR A 88 -6.29 -1.27 -3.60
CA TYR A 88 -7.23 -1.67 -4.64
C TYR A 88 -8.50 -0.82 -4.63
N ARG A 89 -9.12 -0.67 -3.46
CA ARG A 89 -10.33 0.14 -3.27
C ARG A 89 -10.06 1.61 -3.58
N PHE A 90 -8.94 2.14 -3.09
CA PHE A 90 -8.53 3.51 -3.39
C PHE A 90 -8.41 3.77 -4.89
N ARG A 91 -7.70 2.89 -5.61
CA ARG A 91 -7.54 2.99 -7.07
C ARG A 91 -8.89 2.96 -7.78
N ASN A 92 -9.78 2.05 -7.39
CA ASN A 92 -11.10 1.93 -8.02
C ASN A 92 -11.98 3.17 -7.74
N LEU A 93 -12.01 3.67 -6.51
CA LEU A 93 -12.73 4.89 -6.17
C LEU A 93 -12.24 6.09 -6.98
N SER A 94 -10.92 6.22 -7.12
CA SER A 94 -10.28 7.31 -7.86
C SER A 94 -10.62 7.25 -9.36
N ALA A 95 -10.64 6.05 -9.95
CA ALA A 95 -11.00 5.86 -11.36
C ALA A 95 -12.47 6.20 -11.67
N HIS A 96 -13.37 6.05 -10.69
CA HIS A 96 -14.78 6.40 -10.82
C HIS A 96 -15.10 7.87 -10.47
N GLY A 97 -14.09 8.72 -10.29
CA GLY A 97 -14.27 10.15 -10.03
C GLY A 97 -14.81 10.46 -8.63
N ASN A 98 -14.71 9.52 -7.69
CA ASN A 98 -15.09 9.80 -6.30
C ASN A 98 -14.11 10.81 -5.69
N ARG A 99 -14.67 11.74 -4.92
CA ARG A 99 -13.87 12.76 -4.21
C ARG A 99 -13.01 12.07 -3.16
N THR A 100 -11.71 12.32 -3.19
CA THR A 100 -10.72 11.78 -2.25
C THR A 100 -10.83 12.39 -0.85
N PHE A 101 -11.45 13.57 -0.74
CA PHE A 101 -11.71 14.24 0.53
C PHE A 101 -12.73 13.45 1.35
N LYS A 102 -12.39 13.12 2.61
CA LYS A 102 -13.17 12.22 3.49
C LYS A 102 -13.30 10.76 3.03
N LEU A 103 -12.34 10.27 2.26
CA LEU A 103 -12.27 8.85 1.96
C LEU A 103 -12.19 8.05 3.27
N GLN A 104 -13.16 7.16 3.48
CA GLN A 104 -13.13 6.15 4.53
C GLN A 104 -13.54 4.82 3.92
N LEU A 105 -12.65 3.83 4.04
CA LEU A 105 -12.90 2.47 3.62
C LEU A 105 -13.76 1.73 4.66
N SER A 106 -14.35 0.60 4.25
CA SER A 106 -15.15 -0.22 5.15
C SER A 106 -14.33 -0.79 6.31
N GLU A 107 -15.02 -1.17 7.39
CA GLU A 107 -14.39 -1.74 8.58
C GLU A 107 -13.54 -2.98 8.27
N THR A 108 -13.92 -3.77 7.27
CA THR A 108 -13.19 -4.95 6.78
C THR A 108 -11.78 -4.61 6.30
N ASP A 109 -11.59 -3.40 5.80
CA ASP A 109 -10.37 -2.92 5.17
C ASP A 109 -9.58 -2.04 6.14
N THR A 110 -10.09 -1.80 7.36
CA THR A 110 -9.38 -1.05 8.40
C THR A 110 -8.15 -1.80 8.87
N GLN A 111 -7.00 -1.12 8.93
CA GLN A 111 -5.79 -1.70 9.54
C GLN A 111 -6.05 -1.95 11.03
N LYS A 112 -5.91 -3.20 11.46
CA LYS A 112 -6.18 -3.60 12.84
C LYS A 112 -4.99 -3.22 13.71
N ILE A 113 -5.26 -2.61 14.87
CA ILE A 113 -4.22 -2.16 15.80
C ILE A 113 -3.27 -3.28 16.20
N ARG A 114 -3.78 -4.51 16.39
CA ARG A 114 -2.98 -5.71 16.67
C ARG A 114 -1.85 -5.91 15.66
N PHE A 115 -2.14 -5.81 14.36
CA PHE A 115 -1.12 -5.99 13.33
C PHE A 115 -0.11 -4.84 13.36
N LEU A 116 -0.58 -3.62 13.58
CA LEU A 116 0.29 -2.46 13.68
C LEU A 116 1.25 -2.56 14.87
N ASP A 117 0.78 -3.07 16.01
CA ASP A 117 1.62 -3.33 17.18
C ASP A 117 2.63 -4.46 16.91
N GLU A 118 2.21 -5.56 16.30
CA GLU A 118 3.10 -6.67 15.92
C GLU A 118 4.27 -6.20 15.04
N PHE A 119 4.01 -5.25 14.13
CA PHE A 119 5.00 -4.62 13.26
C PHE A 119 5.62 -3.33 13.82
N SER A 120 5.40 -3.00 15.09
CA SER A 120 5.95 -1.79 15.75
C SER A 120 5.64 -0.47 15.02
N ILE A 121 4.49 -0.38 14.35
CA ILE A 121 4.07 0.78 13.54
C ILE A 121 2.76 1.41 14.01
N SER A 122 2.22 1.03 15.18
CA SER A 122 1.02 1.67 15.73
C SER A 122 1.22 3.15 16.06
N PHE A 123 2.47 3.59 16.27
CA PHE A 123 2.81 5.00 16.45
C PHE A 123 2.38 5.88 15.27
N LEU A 124 2.29 5.32 14.05
CA LEU A 124 1.83 6.04 12.84
C LEU A 124 0.49 6.74 13.05
N TYR A 125 -0.39 6.14 13.86
CA TYR A 125 -1.76 6.61 14.07
C TYR A 125 -1.96 7.34 15.39
N LYS A 126 -0.90 7.57 16.18
CA LYS A 126 -0.97 8.33 17.43
C LYS A 126 -0.67 9.79 17.12
N ALA A 127 -1.73 10.60 17.02
CA ALA A 127 -1.58 12.05 16.95
C ALA A 127 -1.29 12.63 18.34
N GLY A 128 -0.86 13.89 18.39
CA GLY A 128 -0.72 14.61 19.65
C GLY A 128 -2.04 14.62 20.45
N ASN A 129 -1.94 14.65 21.78
CA ASN A 129 -3.09 14.66 22.72
C ASN A 129 -3.93 13.37 22.75
N GLU A 130 -3.31 12.20 22.53
CA GLU A 130 -3.98 10.88 22.57
C GLU A 130 -5.10 10.68 21.53
N ILE A 131 -5.19 11.56 20.52
CA ILE A 131 -6.12 11.41 19.42
C ILE A 131 -5.59 10.34 18.47
N GLU A 132 -6.42 9.35 18.14
CA GLU A 132 -6.07 8.32 17.17
C GLU A 132 -6.53 8.71 15.75
N LEU A 133 -5.61 8.63 14.79
CA LEU A 133 -5.91 8.89 13.38
C LEU A 133 -6.68 7.71 12.75
N PRO A 134 -7.55 7.97 11.76
CA PRO A 134 -8.28 6.91 11.07
C PRO A 134 -7.35 5.90 10.38
N ARG A 135 -7.60 4.61 10.61
CA ARG A 135 -6.85 3.48 10.03
C ARG A 135 -7.46 2.89 8.74
N ASN A 136 -8.44 3.60 8.20
CA ASN A 136 -9.18 3.29 6.98
C ASN A 136 -9.31 4.53 6.04
N GLY A 137 -8.54 5.58 6.31
CA GLY A 137 -8.54 6.81 5.52
C GLY A 137 -7.38 6.90 4.53
N LEU A 138 -7.18 8.08 3.93
CA LEU A 138 -6.09 8.30 2.97
C LEU A 138 -4.71 8.00 3.58
N PHE A 139 -4.49 8.38 4.83
CA PHE A 139 -3.22 8.13 5.51
C PHE A 139 -2.92 6.62 5.63
N SER A 140 -3.90 5.80 5.96
CA SER A 140 -3.69 4.35 6.04
C SER A 140 -3.43 3.72 4.67
N ILE A 141 -3.99 4.28 3.61
CA ILE A 141 -3.71 3.85 2.24
C ILE A 141 -2.25 4.17 1.88
N ILE A 142 -1.75 5.37 2.21
CA ILE A 142 -0.33 5.73 2.03
C ILE A 142 0.57 4.75 2.79
N VAL A 143 0.23 4.45 4.05
CA VAL A 143 0.95 3.43 4.84
C VAL A 143 0.91 2.06 4.16
N SER A 144 -0.24 1.66 3.63
CA SER A 144 -0.40 0.38 2.89
C SER A 144 0.49 0.32 1.64
N ILE A 145 0.61 1.43 0.90
CA ILE A 145 1.52 1.54 -0.25
C ILE A 145 2.96 1.36 0.21
N ILE A 146 3.39 2.06 1.27
CA ILE A 146 4.75 1.93 1.81
C ILE A 146 5.02 0.49 2.30
N VAL A 147 4.05 -0.17 2.94
CA VAL A 147 4.17 -1.58 3.34
C VAL A 147 4.45 -2.47 2.11
N LEU A 148 3.73 -2.24 1.00
CA LEU A 148 3.81 -3.00 -0.24
C LEU A 148 4.95 -2.57 -1.20
N LEU A 149 5.85 -1.68 -0.77
CA LEU A 149 7.04 -1.27 -1.53
C LEU A 149 8.31 -1.78 -0.85
N ASP A 150 9.24 -2.39 -1.61
CA ASP A 150 10.54 -2.86 -1.07
C ASP A 150 11.73 -1.98 -1.50
N ASP A 151 11.45 -0.79 -2.03
CA ASP A 151 12.45 0.16 -2.55
C ASP A 151 12.50 1.44 -1.70
N GLN A 152 13.63 1.63 -1.01
CA GLN A 152 13.84 2.79 -0.13
C GLN A 152 13.86 4.11 -0.89
N TYR A 153 14.37 4.14 -2.13
CA TYR A 153 14.45 5.36 -2.93
C TYR A 153 13.06 5.79 -3.40
N LEU A 154 12.23 4.85 -3.87
CA LEU A 154 10.83 5.14 -4.25
C LEU A 154 10.02 5.66 -3.06
N ILE A 155 10.19 5.04 -1.88
CA ILE A 155 9.51 5.48 -0.66
C ILE A 155 9.99 6.88 -0.23
N SER A 156 11.30 7.14 -0.28
CA SER A 156 11.86 8.46 0.05
C SER A 156 11.29 9.54 -0.86
N ASN A 157 11.32 9.34 -2.18
CA ASN A 157 10.79 10.31 -3.13
C ASN A 157 9.31 10.59 -2.90
N MET A 158 8.51 9.56 -2.65
CA MET A 158 7.09 9.73 -2.34
C MET A 158 6.88 10.57 -1.06
N ILE A 159 7.67 10.34 -0.02
CA ILE A 159 7.60 11.11 1.22
C ILE A 159 8.02 12.57 0.99
N ASP A 160 9.07 12.81 0.20
CA ASP A 160 9.56 14.15 -0.11
C ASP A 160 8.55 14.94 -0.95
N GLU A 161 7.87 14.29 -1.90
CA GLU A 161 6.76 14.87 -2.65
C GLU A 161 5.58 15.23 -1.74
N LEU A 162 5.18 14.32 -0.84
CA LEU A 162 4.13 14.58 0.15
C LEU A 162 4.51 15.74 1.10
N GLU A 163 5.76 15.81 1.53
CA GLU A 163 6.27 16.90 2.36
C GLU A 163 6.25 18.24 1.63
N SER A 164 6.63 18.26 0.36
CA SER A 164 6.55 19.45 -0.49
C SER A 164 5.10 19.98 -0.61
N ILE A 165 4.14 19.06 -0.82
CA ILE A 165 2.71 19.39 -0.85
C ILE A 165 2.27 19.93 0.53
N ALA A 166 2.65 19.26 1.62
CA ALA A 166 2.31 19.68 2.97
C ALA A 166 2.87 21.06 3.31
N ASN A 167 4.12 21.36 2.95
CA ASN A 167 4.75 22.67 3.18
C ASN A 167 4.14 23.78 2.33
N THR A 168 3.64 23.44 1.14
CA THR A 168 3.01 24.40 0.23
C THR A 168 1.59 24.75 0.67
N TYR A 169 0.81 23.76 1.08
CA TYR A 169 -0.64 23.93 1.31
C TYR A 169 -1.08 23.81 2.78
N GLY A 170 -0.22 23.28 3.67
CA GLY A 170 -0.49 22.93 5.07
C GLY A 170 -1.34 23.95 5.81
N ASN A 171 -0.78 25.16 5.99
CA ASN A 171 -1.41 26.24 6.75
C ASN A 171 -1.61 27.53 5.95
N LYS A 172 -1.23 27.54 4.66
CA LYS A 172 -1.27 28.73 3.80
C LYS A 172 -2.59 28.86 3.03
N ASN A 173 -3.27 27.75 2.75
CA ASN A 173 -4.47 27.73 1.92
C ASN A 173 -5.60 27.00 2.65
N LEU A 174 -6.55 27.78 3.18
CA LEU A 174 -7.76 27.22 3.77
C LEU A 174 -8.81 26.99 2.68
N PHE A 175 -9.33 25.76 2.62
CA PHE A 175 -10.42 25.38 1.73
C PHE A 175 -11.71 25.36 2.55
N ASN A 176 -12.53 26.40 2.41
CA ASN A 176 -13.76 26.57 3.20
C ASN A 176 -13.48 26.47 4.73
N GLY A 177 -12.43 27.17 5.19
CA GLY A 177 -12.02 27.19 6.59
C GLY A 177 -11.28 25.94 7.09
N LYS A 178 -11.02 24.95 6.23
CA LYS A 178 -10.29 23.74 6.57
C LYS A 178 -8.91 23.70 5.92
N SER A 179 -7.90 23.31 6.69
CA SER A 179 -6.57 23.00 6.13
C SER A 179 -6.57 21.64 5.42
N ILE A 180 -5.51 21.33 4.68
CA ILE A 180 -5.31 19.99 4.12
C ILE A 180 -5.28 18.91 5.21
N TYR A 181 -4.78 19.24 6.40
CA TYR A 181 -4.73 18.33 7.55
C TYR A 181 -6.14 17.91 7.95
N ASN A 182 -7.06 18.88 8.04
CA ASN A 182 -8.48 18.60 8.33
C ASN A 182 -9.23 17.91 7.18
N LEU A 183 -8.80 18.10 5.92
CA LEU A 183 -9.46 17.49 4.77
C LEU A 183 -9.11 16.01 4.60
N PHE A 184 -7.90 15.62 5.01
CA PHE A 184 -7.38 14.27 4.89
C PHE A 184 -7.32 13.51 6.22
N ASP A 185 -7.87 14.09 7.30
CA ASP A 185 -7.87 13.53 8.66
C ASP A 185 -6.47 13.11 9.14
N VAL A 186 -5.49 14.00 8.93
CA VAL A 186 -4.10 13.86 9.40
C VAL A 186 -3.72 15.06 10.28
N ASP A 187 -2.67 14.91 11.09
CA ASP A 187 -2.07 16.02 11.85
C ASP A 187 -0.84 16.57 11.14
N GLU A 188 -0.21 17.62 11.68
CA GLU A 188 0.97 18.25 11.09
C GLU A 188 2.23 17.35 11.12
N ASN A 189 2.24 16.34 11.99
CA ASN A 189 3.38 15.45 12.22
C ASN A 189 3.36 14.19 11.35
N PHE A 190 2.35 14.00 10.50
CA PHE A 190 2.19 12.78 9.72
C PHE A 190 3.39 12.48 8.82
N ILE A 191 4.02 13.49 8.21
CA ILE A 191 5.24 13.34 7.41
C ILE A 191 6.38 12.81 8.26
N SER A 192 6.58 13.37 9.46
CA SER A 192 7.63 12.91 10.39
C SER A 192 7.44 11.44 10.75
N ARG A 193 6.20 11.01 10.99
CA ARG A 193 5.88 9.60 11.28
C ARG A 193 6.13 8.69 10.07
N LEU A 194 5.89 9.15 8.84
CA LEU A 194 6.25 8.39 7.63
C LEU A 194 7.77 8.23 7.48
N LYS A 195 8.54 9.30 7.75
CA LYS A 195 10.02 9.25 7.75
C LYS A 195 10.55 8.26 8.79
N GLU A 196 10.00 8.30 10.01
CA GLU A 196 10.32 7.35 11.07
C GLU A 196 9.99 5.91 10.64
N PHE A 197 8.83 5.68 10.04
CA PHE A 197 8.45 4.36 9.54
C PHE A 197 9.39 3.86 8.43
N MET A 198 9.75 4.71 7.47
CA MET A 198 10.75 4.36 6.44
C MET A 198 12.08 3.95 7.08
N ASN A 199 12.57 4.74 8.05
CA ASN A 199 13.80 4.44 8.75
C ASN A 199 13.70 3.09 9.48
N LEU A 200 12.60 2.83 10.21
CA LEU A 200 12.38 1.54 10.88
C LEU A 200 12.32 0.37 9.90
N LYS A 201 11.75 0.57 8.70
CA LYS A 201 11.63 -0.47 7.68
C LYS A 201 12.97 -0.84 7.05
N PHE A 202 13.89 0.11 6.86
CA PHE A 202 15.17 -0.14 6.18
C PHE A 202 16.40 -0.04 7.09
N SER A 203 16.20 0.16 8.40
CA SER A 203 17.30 0.15 9.35
C SER A 203 18.00 -1.20 9.35
N PRO A 204 19.35 -1.23 9.37
CA PRO A 204 20.09 -2.47 9.50
C PRO A 204 19.68 -3.17 10.80
N LYS A 205 19.16 -4.39 10.70
CA LYS A 205 18.92 -5.23 11.87
C LYS A 205 20.30 -5.53 12.47
N ASN A 206 20.60 -4.99 13.64
CA ASN A 206 21.78 -5.37 14.39
C ASN A 206 21.65 -6.87 14.69
N ASN A 207 22.43 -7.70 13.99
CA ASN A 207 22.54 -9.12 14.26
C ASN A 207 23.31 -9.25 15.58
N ASN A 208 22.58 -9.35 16.70
CA ASN A 208 23.11 -9.89 17.94
C ASN A 208 22.91 -11.41 17.96
#